data_AF-A0A2E9YFA5-F1
#
_entry.id   AF-A0A2E9YFA5-F1
#
_cell.length_a   1.000
_cell.length_b   1.000
_cell.length_c   1.000
_cell.angle_alpha   90.00
_cell.angle_beta   90.00
_cell.angle_gamma   90.00
#
_symmetry.space_group_name_H-M   'P 1'
#
loop_
_entity.id
_entity.type
_entity.pdbx_description
1 polymer ?
#
loop_
_entity_poly.entity_id
_entity_poly.type
_entity_poly.pdbx_seq_one_letter_code
_entity_poly.pdbx_strand_id
1 'polypeptide(L)'
;MNFRTKALNHIDAAKEALLRKPANPDAWKHLRNQLHCALEALTLAEHAIAEPAAPEPLEIHPEPKPQVTVEVAAQVPPESEIKQIPDPEIGTEAEAGKSIAEALSDQRIASIQNTLSINDRVRFAGDLCDGDVKALLTLCSELEQMSSYPSAMEHLNQRVSQTVDWDNEEGAAFDFLQRVRRLFA
;
A
#
# COMPACT_ATOMS: atom_id res chain seq x y z
N MET A 1 36.24 2.02 -11.11
CA MET A 1 36.10 0.56 -10.86
C MET A 1 35.18 0.00 -11.94
N ASN A 2 35.37 -1.26 -12.39
CA ASN A 2 34.49 -1.83 -13.43
C ASN A 2 33.27 -2.50 -12.79
N PHE A 3 32.17 -1.75 -12.67
CA PHE A 3 30.94 -2.20 -12.02
C PHE A 3 30.31 -3.41 -12.71
N ARG A 4 30.42 -3.53 -14.04
CA ARG A 4 29.96 -4.69 -14.81
C ARG A 4 30.70 -5.98 -14.42
N THR A 5 32.02 -5.92 -14.24
CA THR A 5 32.81 -7.05 -13.73
C THR A 5 32.39 -7.44 -12.31
N LYS A 6 32.11 -6.46 -11.45
CA LYS A 6 31.62 -6.70 -10.08
C LYS A 6 30.26 -7.40 -10.07
N ALA A 7 29.31 -6.96 -10.91
CA ALA A 7 28.00 -7.58 -11.05
C ALA A 7 28.11 -9.06 -11.48
N LEU A 8 28.95 -9.35 -12.49
CA LEU A 8 29.17 -10.72 -12.97
C LEU A 8 29.74 -11.64 -11.87
N ASN A 9 30.71 -11.17 -11.08
CA ASN A 9 31.27 -11.95 -9.97
C ASN A 9 30.21 -12.29 -8.90
N HIS A 10 29.32 -11.36 -8.57
CA HIS A 10 28.24 -11.60 -7.62
C HIS A 10 27.17 -12.57 -8.16
N ILE A 11 26.88 -12.54 -9.46
CA ILE A 11 25.97 -13.49 -10.13
C ILE A 11 26.56 -14.90 -10.14
N ASP A 12 27.87 -15.04 -10.43
CA ASP A 12 28.52 -16.36 -10.45
C ASP A 12 28.57 -16.98 -9.05
N ALA A 13 28.94 -16.21 -8.03
CA ALA A 13 28.89 -16.65 -6.62
C ALA A 13 27.46 -17.04 -6.18
N ALA A 14 26.43 -16.31 -6.62
CA ALA A 14 25.03 -16.66 -6.36
C ALA A 14 24.62 -17.98 -7.04
N LYS A 15 25.09 -18.21 -8.27
CA LYS A 15 24.86 -19.45 -9.04
C LYS A 15 25.54 -20.65 -8.40
N GLU A 16 26.79 -20.51 -7.93
CA GLU A 16 27.49 -21.56 -7.16
C GLU A 16 26.76 -21.92 -5.86
N ALA A 17 26.26 -20.91 -5.13
CA ALA A 17 25.49 -21.12 -3.92
C ALA A 17 24.16 -21.86 -4.19
N LEU A 18 23.47 -21.53 -5.29
CA LEU A 18 22.24 -22.22 -5.72
C LEU A 18 22.49 -23.68 -6.14
N LEU A 19 23.57 -23.96 -6.88
CA LEU A 19 23.94 -25.33 -7.27
C LEU A 19 24.20 -26.23 -6.06
N ARG A 20 24.66 -25.67 -4.94
CA ARG A 20 24.89 -26.38 -3.67
C ARG A 20 23.62 -26.63 -2.84
N LYS A 21 22.44 -26.15 -3.27
CA LYS A 21 21.16 -26.13 -2.53
C LYS A 21 21.35 -25.60 -1.10
N PRO A 22 21.20 -24.28 -0.85
CA PRO A 22 21.47 -23.69 0.46
C PRO A 22 20.60 -24.31 1.56
N ALA A 23 21.20 -25.21 2.35
CA ALA A 23 20.50 -26.00 3.37
C ALA A 23 20.19 -25.22 4.66
N ASN A 24 20.89 -24.11 4.89
CA ASN A 24 20.80 -23.31 6.11
C ASN A 24 20.26 -21.90 5.83
N PRO A 25 19.50 -21.30 6.75
CA PRO A 25 18.90 -19.97 6.55
C PRO A 25 19.95 -18.86 6.35
N ASP A 26 21.17 -19.05 6.85
CA ASP A 26 22.25 -18.08 6.66
C ASP A 26 22.81 -18.09 5.22
N ALA A 27 22.85 -19.26 4.57
CA ALA A 27 23.22 -19.38 3.16
C ALA A 27 22.18 -18.70 2.25
N TRP A 28 20.89 -18.73 2.61
CA TRP A 28 19.84 -17.96 1.93
C TRP A 28 20.00 -16.45 2.10
N LYS A 29 20.36 -15.97 3.31
CA LYS A 29 20.68 -14.55 3.53
C LYS A 29 21.89 -14.13 2.70
N HIS A 30 22.94 -14.95 2.67
CA HIS A 30 24.13 -14.69 1.87
C HIS A 30 23.79 -14.60 0.37
N LEU A 31 23.06 -15.57 -0.17
CA LEU A 31 22.59 -15.57 -1.57
C LEU A 31 21.79 -14.30 -1.91
N ARG A 32 20.83 -13.93 -1.06
CA ARG A 32 20.03 -12.71 -1.24
C ARG A 32 20.89 -11.45 -1.26
N ASN A 33 21.89 -11.37 -0.38
CA ASN A 33 22.82 -10.24 -0.34
C ASN A 33 23.72 -10.18 -1.60
N GLN A 34 24.20 -11.33 -2.10
CA GLN A 34 24.96 -11.39 -3.37
C GLN A 34 24.10 -10.88 -4.54
N LEU A 35 22.84 -11.33 -4.64
CA LEU A 35 21.92 -10.88 -5.69
C LEU A 35 21.60 -9.38 -5.58
N HIS A 36 21.44 -8.84 -4.37
CA HIS A 36 21.25 -7.40 -4.15
C HIS A 36 22.45 -6.59 -4.66
N CYS A 37 23.67 -6.96 -4.24
CA CYS A 37 24.89 -6.29 -4.70
C CYS A 37 25.17 -6.46 -6.20
N ALA A 38 24.69 -7.54 -6.83
CA ALA A 38 24.72 -7.71 -8.28
C ALA A 38 23.80 -6.71 -8.99
N LEU A 39 22.56 -6.54 -8.49
CA LEU A 39 21.59 -5.58 -9.03
C LEU A 39 22.09 -4.15 -8.89
N GLU A 40 22.56 -3.75 -7.70
CA GLU A 40 23.15 -2.43 -7.47
C GLU A 40 24.33 -2.15 -8.44
N ALA A 41 25.23 -3.13 -8.59
CA ALA A 41 26.38 -2.99 -9.48
C ALA A 41 25.98 -2.96 -10.98
N LEU A 42 24.89 -3.62 -11.37
CA LEU A 42 24.35 -3.55 -12.72
C LEU A 42 23.72 -2.19 -12.99
N THR A 43 22.84 -1.72 -12.10
CA THR A 43 22.20 -0.39 -12.21
C THR A 43 23.25 0.73 -12.26
N LEU A 44 24.29 0.66 -11.44
CA LEU A 44 25.42 1.60 -11.51
C LEU A 44 26.21 1.48 -12.82
N ALA A 45 26.36 0.28 -13.39
CA ALA A 45 27.02 0.10 -14.68
C ALA A 45 26.18 0.66 -15.84
N GLU A 46 24.85 0.51 -15.81
CA GLU A 46 23.93 1.09 -16.80
C GLU A 46 23.98 2.62 -16.77
N HIS A 47 23.92 3.23 -15.58
CA HIS A 47 24.00 4.68 -15.43
C HIS A 47 25.41 5.24 -15.73
N ALA A 48 26.47 4.46 -15.51
CA ALA A 48 27.84 4.85 -15.85
C ALA A 48 28.16 4.75 -17.36
N ILE A 49 27.26 4.22 -18.19
CA ILE A 49 27.36 4.26 -19.65
C ILE A 49 26.72 5.56 -20.22
N ALA A 50 25.96 6.29 -19.40
CA ALA A 50 25.38 7.59 -19.76
C ALA A 50 26.35 8.76 -19.48
N GLU A 51 27.44 8.83 -20.25
CA GLU A 51 28.18 10.09 -20.46
C GLU A 51 27.34 11.02 -21.37
N PRO A 52 27.30 12.36 -21.17
CA PRO A 52 26.13 13.13 -21.56
C PRO A 52 26.04 13.38 -23.06
N ALA A 53 24.98 12.86 -23.68
CA ALA A 53 24.49 13.39 -24.95
C ALA A 53 24.05 14.85 -24.76
N ALA A 54 24.45 15.70 -25.69
CA ALA A 54 24.13 17.13 -25.70
C ALA A 54 22.60 17.37 -25.76
N PRO A 55 22.10 18.54 -25.31
CA PRO A 55 20.67 18.85 -25.38
C PRO A 55 20.22 19.05 -26.83
N GLU A 56 19.65 18.01 -27.44
CA GLU A 56 18.92 18.14 -28.70
C GLU A 56 17.57 18.84 -28.46
N PRO A 57 17.12 19.75 -29.34
CA PRO A 57 15.95 20.60 -29.06
C PRO A 57 14.64 19.82 -28.93
N LEU A 58 13.78 20.31 -28.03
CA LEU A 58 12.41 19.82 -27.86
C LEU A 58 11.54 20.20 -29.07
N GLU A 59 11.44 19.32 -30.08
CA GLU A 59 10.38 19.43 -31.08
C GLU A 59 9.07 18.85 -30.56
N ILE A 60 8.02 19.67 -30.63
CA ILE A 60 6.70 19.40 -30.07
C ILE A 60 5.79 18.92 -31.21
N HIS A 61 5.26 17.69 -31.12
CA HIS A 61 4.13 17.27 -31.94
C HIS A 61 3.18 16.31 -31.18
N PRO A 62 1.87 16.28 -31.54
CA PRO A 62 0.82 16.01 -30.56
C PRO A 62 0.39 14.55 -30.44
N GLU A 63 -0.33 14.32 -29.35
CA GLU A 63 -0.99 13.09 -28.91
C GLU A 63 -1.97 12.49 -29.93
N PRO A 64 -2.02 11.15 -30.04
CA PRO A 64 -3.23 10.45 -30.42
C PRO A 64 -3.64 9.38 -29.39
N LYS A 65 -4.77 9.64 -28.70
CA LYS A 65 -5.71 8.58 -28.27
C LYS A 65 -6.44 8.01 -29.50
N PRO A 66 -7.21 6.90 -29.41
CA PRO A 66 -7.35 5.89 -28.33
C PRO A 66 -7.21 4.43 -28.84
N GLN A 67 -7.24 3.43 -27.95
CA GLN A 67 -8.26 2.35 -28.01
C GLN A 67 -8.21 1.36 -26.83
N VAL A 68 -9.41 0.87 -26.47
CA VAL A 68 -9.70 -0.20 -25.51
C VAL A 68 -9.60 -1.55 -26.21
N THR A 69 -9.10 -2.59 -25.54
CA THR A 69 -9.66 -3.97 -25.61
C THR A 69 -9.24 -4.77 -24.38
N VAL A 70 -10.13 -5.65 -23.93
CA VAL A 70 -10.08 -6.48 -22.72
C VAL A 70 -9.48 -7.86 -23.06
N GLU A 71 -8.75 -8.50 -22.14
CA GLU A 71 -8.91 -9.96 -21.96
C GLU A 71 -8.63 -10.43 -20.52
N VAL A 72 -9.27 -11.54 -20.15
CA VAL A 72 -9.40 -12.09 -18.80
C VAL A 72 -8.55 -13.35 -18.66
N ALA A 73 -7.89 -13.56 -17.51
CA ALA A 73 -7.41 -14.88 -17.11
C ALA A 73 -7.40 -15.04 -15.58
N ALA A 74 -8.38 -15.77 -15.05
CA ALA A 74 -8.45 -16.15 -13.64
C ALA A 74 -7.68 -17.47 -13.39
N GLN A 75 -6.90 -17.54 -12.31
CA GLN A 75 -6.37 -18.81 -11.77
C GLN A 75 -6.32 -18.80 -10.23
N VAL A 76 -7.27 -19.53 -9.61
CA VAL A 76 -7.15 -20.25 -8.32
C VAL A 76 -6.44 -21.61 -8.59
N PRO A 77 -6.06 -22.50 -7.64
CA PRO A 77 -6.33 -22.62 -6.18
C PRO A 77 -4.97 -22.72 -5.38
N PRO A 78 -4.76 -23.43 -4.23
CA PRO A 78 -5.68 -24.17 -3.34
C PRO A 78 -5.53 -24.01 -1.80
N GLU A 79 -6.67 -24.19 -1.13
CA GLU A 79 -6.96 -25.13 -0.02
C GLU A 79 -5.85 -25.56 0.97
N SER A 80 -6.09 -25.33 2.29
CA SER A 80 -5.54 -26.12 3.40
C SER A 80 -6.36 -25.97 4.71
N GLU A 81 -7.29 -26.90 4.90
CA GLU A 81 -7.62 -27.59 6.17
C GLU A 81 -7.94 -26.81 7.47
N ILE A 82 -9.20 -26.40 7.56
CA ILE A 82 -10.16 -26.51 8.69
C ILE A 82 -9.62 -26.93 10.09
N LYS A 83 -9.94 -26.13 11.11
CA LYS A 83 -10.13 -26.63 12.50
C LYS A 83 -11.33 -25.97 13.23
N GLN A 84 -12.44 -26.69 13.19
CA GLN A 84 -13.61 -26.70 14.09
C GLN A 84 -13.25 -26.71 15.60
N ILE A 85 -14.05 -26.26 16.59
CA ILE A 85 -15.31 -25.44 16.76
C ILE A 85 -15.22 -24.74 18.17
N PRO A 86 -16.18 -23.94 18.76
CA PRO A 86 -17.64 -23.85 18.54
C PRO A 86 -18.30 -22.46 18.40
N ASP A 87 -19.57 -22.56 18.00
CA ASP A 87 -20.63 -21.58 17.73
C ASP A 87 -20.97 -20.62 18.89
N PRO A 88 -21.57 -19.45 18.60
CA PRO A 88 -22.99 -19.33 18.94
C PRO A 88 -23.90 -18.69 17.86
N GLU A 89 -25.04 -19.33 17.65
CA GLU A 89 -26.24 -18.89 16.93
C GLU A 89 -26.45 -17.37 16.90
N ILE A 90 -26.35 -16.76 15.72
CA ILE A 90 -27.08 -15.53 15.39
C ILE A 90 -27.64 -15.62 13.96
N GLY A 91 -28.96 -15.80 13.88
CA GLY A 91 -29.86 -15.34 12.82
C GLY A 91 -29.38 -15.38 11.37
N THR A 92 -29.78 -16.42 10.63
CA THR A 92 -29.86 -16.36 9.17
C THR A 92 -31.04 -15.48 8.72
N GLU A 93 -30.82 -14.17 8.63
CA GLU A 93 -31.58 -13.30 7.73
C GLU A 93 -30.63 -12.80 6.64
N ALA A 94 -30.59 -13.55 5.54
CA ALA A 94 -29.93 -13.12 4.33
C ALA A 94 -30.77 -12.02 3.68
N GLU A 95 -30.48 -10.76 4.02
CA GLU A 95 -31.00 -9.59 3.30
C GLU A 95 -30.51 -9.61 1.85
N ALA A 96 -31.28 -10.26 0.99
CA ALA A 96 -31.07 -10.34 -0.44
C ALA A 96 -31.31 -8.96 -1.07
N GLY A 97 -30.28 -8.12 -1.13
CA GLY A 97 -30.36 -6.79 -1.77
C GLY A 97 -29.06 -6.01 -1.83
N LYS A 98 -28.26 -6.00 -0.75
CA LYS A 98 -26.97 -5.27 -0.73
C LYS A 98 -25.91 -6.06 -1.52
N SER A 99 -25.20 -5.39 -2.44
CA SER A 99 -24.02 -5.96 -3.08
C SER A 99 -22.97 -6.31 -2.03
N ILE A 100 -22.13 -7.33 -2.30
CA ILE A 100 -21.02 -7.71 -1.40
C ILE A 100 -20.09 -6.49 -1.16
N ALA A 101 -19.94 -5.61 -2.14
CA ALA A 101 -19.21 -4.36 -1.99
C ALA A 101 -19.85 -3.37 -1.00
N GLU A 102 -21.18 -3.31 -0.94
CA GLU A 102 -21.91 -2.49 0.04
C GLU A 102 -21.82 -3.11 1.43
N ALA A 103 -21.99 -4.43 1.56
CA ALA A 103 -21.84 -5.14 2.84
C ALA A 103 -20.41 -4.98 3.43
N LEU A 104 -19.37 -5.09 2.59
CA LEU A 104 -17.98 -4.82 2.99
C LEU A 104 -17.70 -3.32 3.26
N SER A 105 -18.54 -2.42 2.74
CA SER A 105 -18.44 -0.97 2.99
C SER A 105 -19.21 -0.53 4.24
N ASP A 106 -20.24 -1.27 4.63
CA ASP A 106 -21.04 -1.04 5.84
C ASP A 106 -20.39 -1.68 7.09
N GLN A 107 -19.57 -2.72 6.90
CA GLN A 107 -18.87 -3.42 8.00
C GLN A 107 -18.03 -2.47 8.87
N ARG A 108 -18.26 -2.57 10.18
CA ARG A 108 -17.50 -1.85 11.21
C ARG A 108 -16.01 -2.18 11.13
N ILE A 109 -15.16 -1.17 11.15
CA ILE A 109 -13.71 -1.34 11.15
C ILE A 109 -13.16 -1.44 12.57
N ALA A 110 -12.24 -2.38 12.81
CA ALA A 110 -11.61 -2.56 14.12
C ALA A 110 -10.46 -1.55 14.40
N SER A 111 -9.87 -0.98 13.34
CA SER A 111 -8.84 0.06 13.43
C SER A 111 -8.85 0.88 12.15
N ILE A 112 -8.94 2.20 12.27
CA ILE A 112 -8.75 3.14 11.17
C ILE A 112 -7.35 2.93 10.60
N GLN A 113 -6.30 2.95 11.43
CA GLN A 113 -4.90 2.87 10.98
C GLN A 113 -4.63 1.66 10.08
N ASN A 114 -5.19 0.49 10.42
CA ASN A 114 -4.99 -0.74 9.65
C ASN A 114 -5.75 -0.75 8.31
N THR A 115 -6.81 0.05 8.17
CA THR A 115 -7.51 0.24 6.87
C THR A 115 -6.84 1.26 5.94
N LEU A 116 -5.96 2.12 6.47
CA LEU A 116 -5.29 3.16 5.68
C LEU A 116 -4.16 2.58 4.83
N SER A 117 -4.32 2.62 3.51
CA SER A 117 -3.23 2.36 2.56
C SER A 117 -2.12 3.41 2.67
N ILE A 118 -0.94 3.15 2.09
CA ILE A 118 0.18 4.10 2.10
C ILE A 118 -0.24 5.41 1.42
N ASN A 119 -0.96 5.33 0.30
CA ASN A 119 -1.48 6.49 -0.42
C ASN A 119 -2.52 7.26 0.42
N ASP A 120 -3.42 6.55 1.10
CA ASP A 120 -4.40 7.15 2.02
C ASP A 120 -3.70 7.95 3.12
N ARG A 121 -2.66 7.38 3.74
CA ARG A 121 -1.91 8.04 4.83
C ARG A 121 -1.26 9.34 4.37
N VAL A 122 -0.68 9.37 3.16
CA VAL A 122 -0.08 10.59 2.61
C VAL A 122 -1.17 11.61 2.23
N ARG A 123 -2.26 11.16 1.58
CA ARG A 123 -3.37 12.03 1.16
C ARG A 123 -4.07 12.68 2.36
N PHE A 124 -4.45 11.89 3.36
CA PHE A 124 -5.10 12.37 4.57
C PHE A 124 -4.16 13.21 5.44
N ALA A 125 -2.85 12.90 5.50
CA ALA A 125 -1.91 13.74 6.23
C ALA A 125 -1.76 15.12 5.59
N GLY A 126 -1.69 15.20 4.26
CA GLY A 126 -1.65 16.47 3.52
C GLY A 126 -2.85 17.37 3.81
N ASP A 127 -4.05 16.78 3.83
CA ASP A 127 -5.33 17.49 3.99
C ASP A 127 -5.64 17.86 5.45
N LEU A 128 -5.37 16.94 6.40
CA LEU A 128 -5.79 17.05 7.80
C LEU A 128 -4.69 17.47 8.78
N CYS A 129 -3.42 17.30 8.40
CA CYS A 129 -2.27 17.39 9.32
C CYS A 129 -1.04 18.09 8.70
N ASP A 130 -1.24 18.96 7.70
CA ASP A 130 -0.17 19.74 7.03
C ASP A 130 0.98 18.85 6.45
N GLY A 131 0.64 17.63 6.05
CA GLY A 131 1.58 16.62 5.55
C GLY A 131 2.22 15.72 6.62
N ASP A 132 1.99 15.96 7.92
CA ASP A 132 2.59 15.12 8.97
C ASP A 132 1.82 13.80 9.18
N VAL A 133 2.36 12.73 8.60
CA VAL A 133 1.81 11.37 8.70
C VAL A 133 1.84 10.82 10.14
N LYS A 134 2.76 11.28 11.01
CA LYS A 134 2.80 10.84 12.41
C LYS A 134 1.70 11.50 13.23
N ALA A 135 1.39 12.78 12.97
CA ALA A 135 0.25 13.47 13.53
C ALA A 135 -1.06 12.79 13.12
N LEU A 136 -1.23 12.45 11.83
CA LEU A 136 -2.38 11.68 11.35
C LEU A 136 -2.51 10.33 12.07
N LEU A 137 -1.43 9.56 12.19
CA LEU A 137 -1.47 8.26 12.87
C LEU A 137 -1.80 8.43 14.36
N THR A 138 -1.23 9.43 15.03
CA THR A 138 -1.53 9.76 16.43
C THR A 138 -3.02 10.08 16.60
N LEU A 139 -3.55 10.96 15.75
CA LEU A 139 -4.98 11.32 15.68
C LEU A 139 -5.86 10.08 15.48
N CYS A 140 -5.49 9.16 14.57
CA CYS A 140 -6.22 7.90 14.39
C CYS A 140 -6.24 7.07 15.68
N SER A 141 -5.11 6.93 16.38
CA SER A 141 -5.06 6.19 17.66
C SER A 141 -5.79 6.89 18.80
N GLU A 142 -5.89 8.22 18.79
CA GLU A 142 -6.72 8.97 19.73
C GLU A 142 -8.22 8.70 19.46
N LEU A 143 -8.64 8.70 18.19
CA LEU A 143 -10.01 8.39 17.78
C LEU A 143 -10.40 6.92 18.07
N GLU A 144 -9.49 5.97 17.87
CA GLU A 144 -9.67 4.55 18.18
C GLU A 144 -9.85 4.27 19.68
N GLN A 145 -9.40 5.17 20.56
CA GLN A 145 -9.59 5.07 22.01
C GLN A 145 -10.89 5.70 22.50
N MET A 146 -11.60 6.46 21.65
CA MET A 146 -12.86 7.08 22.01
C MET A 146 -14.02 6.08 21.89
N SER A 147 -15.06 6.28 22.70
CA SER A 147 -16.23 5.39 22.73
C SER A 147 -17.44 5.94 21.98
N SER A 148 -17.35 7.12 21.35
CA SER A 148 -18.49 7.81 20.75
C SER A 148 -18.10 8.73 19.59
N TYR A 149 -18.84 8.63 18.48
CA TYR A 149 -18.69 9.47 17.29
C TYR A 149 -18.75 11.00 17.54
N PRO A 150 -19.69 11.57 18.32
CA PRO A 150 -19.69 13.01 18.63
C PRO A 150 -18.40 13.47 19.32
N SER A 151 -17.82 12.67 20.24
CA SER A 151 -16.55 13.00 20.89
C SER A 151 -15.38 12.95 19.90
N ALA A 152 -15.38 11.99 18.98
CA ALA A 152 -14.43 11.89 17.89
C ALA A 152 -14.49 13.11 16.94
N MET A 153 -15.70 13.58 16.62
CA MET A 153 -15.90 14.80 15.81
C MET A 153 -15.45 16.06 16.53
N GLU A 154 -15.72 16.20 17.84
CA GLU A 154 -15.23 17.35 18.60
C GLU A 154 -13.69 17.37 18.64
N HIS A 155 -13.06 16.22 18.89
CA HIS A 155 -11.61 16.10 18.90
C HIS A 155 -10.99 16.36 17.51
N LEU A 156 -11.63 15.91 16.43
CA LEU A 156 -11.20 16.25 15.06
C LEU A 156 -11.22 17.76 14.81
N ASN A 157 -12.30 18.45 15.17
CA ASN A 157 -12.40 19.91 15.01
C ASN A 157 -11.45 20.70 15.93
N GLN A 158 -10.94 20.11 17.01
CA GLN A 158 -9.89 20.70 17.85
C GLN A 158 -8.47 20.46 17.32
N ARG A 159 -8.24 19.32 16.64
CA ARG A 159 -6.91 18.88 16.16
C ARG A 159 -6.60 19.33 14.73
N VAL A 160 -7.61 19.37 13.87
CA VAL A 160 -7.49 19.66 12.44
C VAL A 160 -7.70 21.16 12.19
N SER A 161 -7.00 21.71 11.21
CA SER A 161 -7.14 23.10 10.78
C SER A 161 -8.59 23.43 10.41
N GLN A 162 -9.08 24.62 10.82
CA GLN A 162 -10.44 25.10 10.49
C GLN A 162 -10.69 25.36 9.00
N THR A 163 -9.70 25.11 8.15
CA THR A 163 -9.74 25.21 6.68
C THR A 163 -10.17 23.92 6.00
N VAL A 164 -10.51 22.87 6.75
CA VAL A 164 -10.88 21.56 6.20
C VAL A 164 -12.38 21.48 5.94
N ASP A 165 -12.74 21.39 4.66
CA ASP A 165 -14.12 21.21 4.20
C ASP A 165 -14.57 19.75 4.31
N TRP A 166 -15.12 19.41 5.48
CA TRP A 166 -15.66 18.08 5.80
C TRP A 166 -16.81 17.60 4.90
N ASP A 167 -17.50 18.51 4.21
CA ASP A 167 -18.66 18.24 3.35
C ASP A 167 -18.27 17.92 1.89
N ASN A 168 -17.02 18.15 1.51
CA ASN A 168 -16.54 17.91 0.14
C ASN A 168 -16.42 16.40 -0.14
N GLU A 169 -17.40 15.82 -0.83
CA GLU A 169 -17.47 14.38 -1.13
C GLU A 169 -16.26 13.84 -1.94
N GLU A 170 -15.61 14.69 -2.75
CA GLU A 170 -14.37 14.35 -3.48
C GLU A 170 -13.10 14.56 -2.62
N GLY A 171 -13.25 15.12 -1.42
CA GLY A 171 -12.19 15.53 -0.51
C GLY A 171 -11.65 14.40 0.35
N ALA A 172 -10.36 14.50 0.69
CA ALA A 172 -9.72 13.52 1.56
C ALA A 172 -10.32 13.57 2.98
N ALA A 173 -10.72 14.74 3.47
CA ALA A 173 -11.47 14.90 4.71
C ALA A 173 -12.77 14.08 4.79
N PHE A 174 -13.59 14.05 3.73
CA PHE A 174 -14.85 13.30 3.72
C PHE A 174 -14.60 11.79 3.72
N ASP A 175 -13.70 11.30 2.86
CA ASP A 175 -13.25 9.90 2.85
C ASP A 175 -12.73 9.44 4.23
N PHE A 176 -12.01 10.32 4.94
CA PHE A 176 -11.56 10.06 6.30
C PHE A 176 -12.74 9.97 7.28
N LEU A 177 -13.70 10.90 7.21
CA LEU A 177 -14.92 10.85 8.03
C LEU A 177 -15.74 9.59 7.80
N GLN A 178 -15.85 9.07 6.57
CA GLN A 178 -16.54 7.80 6.34
C GLN A 178 -15.87 6.64 7.10
N ARG A 179 -14.54 6.62 7.17
CA ARG A 179 -13.79 5.63 7.98
C ARG A 179 -14.04 5.83 9.48
N VAL A 180 -14.07 7.07 9.96
CA VAL A 180 -14.41 7.37 11.38
C VAL A 180 -15.85 6.93 11.69
N ARG A 181 -16.83 7.21 10.82
CA ARG A 181 -18.22 6.74 11.01
C ARG A 181 -18.28 5.22 11.11
N ARG A 182 -17.55 4.49 10.26
CA ARG A 182 -17.42 3.03 10.29
C ARG A 182 -16.68 2.46 11.51
N LEU A 183 -15.93 3.25 12.28
CA LEU A 183 -15.35 2.81 13.56
C LEU A 183 -16.42 2.72 14.66
N PHE A 184 -17.43 3.59 14.58
CA PHE A 184 -18.50 3.77 15.58
C PHE A 184 -19.86 3.16 15.16
N ALA A 185 -19.94 2.55 13.98
CA ALA A 185 -21.10 1.79 13.50
C ALA A 185 -21.31 0.48 14.30
#